data_AF-A0A3B9X446-F1
#
_entry.id   AF-A0A3B9X446-F1
#
_cell.length_a   1.000
_cell.length_b   1.000
_cell.length_c   1.000
_cell.angle_alpha   90.00
_cell.angle_beta   90.00
_cell.angle_gamma   90.00
#
_symmetry.space_group_name_H-M   'P 1'
#
loop_
_entity.id
_entity.type
_entity.pdbx_description
1 polymer ?
#
loop_
_entity_poly.entity_id
_entity_poly.type
_entity_poly.pdbx_seq_one_letter_code
_entity_poly.pdbx_strand_id
1 'polypeptide(L)'
;NLSINITMNNSMSTKLLFVAVLPFILISCRASLEGKGITNNLYCDNVLVYHVCASDPNRDGIVDFVYFSANEEVFMFSEGGLALKPDDQPTHRCIKQMEDDLVATTSRLFYLDEDSTALEKTDIRGSMMIKYLAFLPEITACNLRAERAEKLAASADASA
;
A
#
# COMPACT_ATOMS: atom_id res chain seq x y z
N ASN A 1 -59.47 9.72 11.38
CA ASN A 1 -58.50 9.27 12.41
C ASN A 1 -58.53 7.75 12.46
N LEU A 2 -57.76 7.12 11.56
CA LEU A 2 -57.73 5.67 11.43
C LEU A 2 -56.61 5.12 12.31
N SER A 3 -56.97 4.70 13.52
CA SER A 3 -56.08 3.95 14.40
C SER A 3 -55.98 2.51 13.88
N ILE A 4 -54.82 2.13 13.34
CA ILE A 4 -54.54 0.75 12.95
C ILE A 4 -54.09 0.00 14.20
N ASN A 5 -54.99 -0.81 14.75
CA ASN A 5 -54.65 -1.82 15.75
C ASN A 5 -54.12 -3.07 15.03
N ILE A 6 -52.85 -3.41 15.27
CA ILE A 6 -52.26 -4.66 14.78
C ILE A 6 -52.52 -5.73 15.83
N THR A 7 -53.55 -6.55 15.57
CA THR A 7 -53.81 -7.77 16.33
C THR A 7 -52.88 -8.87 15.80
N MET A 8 -51.88 -9.25 16.59
CA MET A 8 -51.02 -10.41 16.28
C MET A 8 -51.83 -11.70 16.48
N ASN A 9 -52.23 -12.34 15.37
CA ASN A 9 -52.80 -13.68 15.39
C ASN A 9 -51.69 -14.69 15.01
N ASN A 10 -51.42 -15.63 15.92
CA ASN A 10 -50.52 -16.76 15.69
C ASN A 10 -51.08 -17.65 14.58
N SER A 11 -50.40 -17.70 13.43
CA SER A 11 -50.66 -18.77 12.45
C SER A 11 -49.42 -18.96 11.58
N MET A 12 -49.06 -20.24 11.41
CA MET A 12 -47.96 -20.89 10.68
C MET A 12 -47.34 -20.16 9.47
N SER A 13 -48.04 -19.21 8.86
CA SER A 13 -47.65 -18.40 7.70
C SER A 13 -46.48 -17.43 7.92
N THR A 14 -46.28 -16.90 9.14
CA THR A 14 -45.17 -15.97 9.41
C THR A 14 -43.81 -16.65 9.41
N LYS A 15 -43.75 -17.94 9.79
CA LYS A 15 -42.49 -18.71 9.79
C LYS A 15 -42.02 -19.03 8.36
N LEU A 16 -42.93 -19.31 7.43
CA LEU A 16 -42.59 -19.57 6.03
C LEU A 16 -42.03 -18.33 5.32
N LEU A 17 -42.56 -17.15 5.65
CA LEU A 17 -42.13 -15.88 5.07
C LEU A 17 -40.71 -15.48 5.51
N PHE A 18 -40.33 -15.77 6.76
CA PHE A 18 -38.95 -15.56 7.24
C PHE A 18 -37.93 -16.51 6.60
N VAL A 19 -38.32 -17.77 6.33
CA VAL A 19 -37.43 -18.77 5.72
C VAL A 19 -37.18 -18.49 4.23
N ALA A 20 -38.15 -17.89 3.52
CA ALA A 20 -38.00 -17.55 2.11
C ALA A 20 -37.19 -16.26 1.86
N VAL A 21 -37.17 -15.32 2.80
CA VAL A 21 -36.46 -14.04 2.66
C VAL A 21 -34.98 -14.13 3.06
N LEU A 22 -34.63 -15.01 4.00
CA LEU A 22 -33.26 -15.22 4.46
C LEU A 22 -32.25 -15.61 3.34
N PRO A 23 -32.57 -16.53 2.40
CA PRO A 23 -31.64 -16.85 1.31
C PRO A 23 -31.48 -15.71 0.30
N PHE A 24 -32.47 -14.84 0.12
CA PHE A 24 -32.35 -13.67 -0.78
C PHE A 24 -31.37 -12.62 -0.24
N ILE A 25 -31.29 -12.45 1.08
CA ILE A 25 -30.32 -11.53 1.71
C ILE A 25 -28.88 -12.10 1.65
N LEU A 26 -28.73 -13.43 1.67
CA LEU A 26 -27.41 -14.07 1.56
C LEU A 26 -26.85 -14.08 0.13
N ILE A 27 -27.71 -13.99 -0.90
CA ILE A 27 -27.28 -13.96 -2.31
C ILE A 27 -26.73 -12.57 -2.69
N SER A 28 -27.33 -11.48 -2.20
CA SER A 28 -26.85 -10.12 -2.49
C SER A 28 -25.51 -9.78 -1.83
N CYS A 29 -25.08 -10.53 -0.82
CA CYS A 29 -23.76 -10.36 -0.21
C CYS A 29 -22.63 -10.93 -1.09
N ARG A 30 -22.93 -11.89 -1.98
CA ARG A 30 -21.92 -12.49 -2.87
C ARG A 30 -21.60 -11.61 -4.09
N ALA A 31 -22.60 -10.93 -4.65
CA ALA A 31 -22.42 -10.05 -5.82
C ALA A 31 -21.67 -8.73 -5.50
N SER A 32 -21.46 -8.42 -4.22
CA SER A 32 -20.75 -7.21 -3.79
C SER A 32 -19.28 -7.46 -3.44
N LEU A 33 -18.83 -8.72 -3.50
CA LEU A 33 -17.44 -9.14 -3.28
C LEU A 33 -16.65 -9.34 -4.58
N GLU A 34 -17.18 -8.87 -5.72
CA GLU A 34 -16.44 -8.70 -6.98
C GLU A 34 -15.63 -7.40 -6.98
N GLY A 35 -15.06 -7.03 -5.82
CA GLY A 35 -13.92 -6.15 -5.76
C GLY A 35 -12.66 -6.97 -6.01
N LYS A 36 -11.77 -6.48 -6.88
CA LYS A 36 -10.43 -7.04 -7.07
C LYS A 36 -9.76 -7.10 -5.68
N GLY A 37 -9.68 -8.28 -5.08
CA GLY A 37 -9.09 -8.44 -3.75
C GLY A 37 -7.60 -8.13 -3.76
N ILE A 38 -6.98 -7.92 -2.59
CA ILE A 38 -5.52 -7.85 -2.47
C ILE A 38 -4.95 -9.13 -3.06
N THR A 39 -4.14 -9.00 -4.12
CA THR A 39 -3.58 -10.14 -4.85
C THR A 39 -2.18 -10.49 -4.36
N ASN A 40 -1.47 -9.48 -3.84
CA ASN A 40 -0.08 -9.60 -3.39
C ASN A 40 0.16 -8.67 -2.19
N ASN A 41 1.12 -9.03 -1.35
CA ASN A 41 1.58 -8.19 -0.23
C ASN A 41 3.04 -7.71 -0.42
N LEU A 42 3.58 -7.98 -1.60
CA LEU A 42 4.89 -7.57 -2.08
C LEU A 42 4.80 -7.35 -3.58
N TYR A 43 5.27 -6.21 -4.07
CA TYR A 43 5.36 -5.92 -5.50
C TYR A 43 6.75 -5.40 -5.82
N CYS A 44 7.49 -6.11 -6.70
CA CYS A 44 8.82 -5.72 -7.13
C CYS A 44 8.85 -5.41 -8.62
N ASP A 45 9.49 -4.31 -8.99
CA ASP A 45 9.63 -3.89 -10.39
C ASP A 45 10.80 -2.92 -10.58
N ASN A 46 11.16 -2.71 -11.84
CA ASN A 46 12.15 -1.71 -12.23
C ASN A 46 11.48 -0.34 -12.34
N VAL A 47 11.86 0.57 -11.44
CA VAL A 47 11.46 1.97 -11.48
C VAL A 47 12.69 2.81 -11.77
N LEU A 48 12.69 3.49 -12.93
CA LEU A 48 13.85 4.23 -13.45
C LEU A 48 15.08 3.31 -13.62
N VAL A 49 16.11 3.51 -12.79
CA VAL A 49 17.39 2.79 -12.81
C VAL A 49 17.44 1.71 -11.73
N TYR A 50 16.48 1.69 -10.80
CA TYR A 50 16.52 0.84 -9.62
C TYR A 50 15.46 -0.25 -9.68
N HIS A 51 15.83 -1.46 -9.27
CA HIS A 51 14.87 -2.51 -8.94
C HIS A 51 14.43 -2.32 -7.49
N VAL A 52 13.15 -2.03 -7.28
CA VAL A 52 12.58 -1.69 -5.98
C VAL A 52 11.38 -2.57 -5.67
N CYS A 53 11.11 -2.75 -4.38
CA CYS A 53 10.00 -3.56 -3.89
C CYS A 53 9.15 -2.76 -2.90
N ALA A 54 7.85 -2.68 -3.15
CA ALA A 54 6.85 -2.16 -2.23
C ALA A 54 6.29 -3.30 -1.38
N SER A 55 6.26 -3.11 -0.06
CA SER A 55 5.88 -4.15 0.91
C SER A 55 4.70 -3.72 1.77
N ASP A 56 3.80 -4.67 2.01
CA ASP A 56 2.69 -4.62 2.94
C ASP A 56 2.74 -5.90 3.80
N PRO A 57 3.58 -5.95 4.86
CA PRO A 57 3.66 -7.14 5.70
C PRO A 57 2.36 -7.47 6.44
N ASN A 58 1.55 -6.45 6.74
CA ASN A 58 0.34 -6.60 7.57
C ASN A 58 -0.90 -7.04 6.75
N ARG A 59 -0.84 -6.94 5.42
CA ARG A 59 -1.88 -7.30 4.42
C ARG A 59 -3.15 -6.46 4.50
N ASP A 60 -3.04 -5.20 4.86
CA ASP A 60 -4.16 -4.25 4.86
C ASP A 60 -4.38 -3.57 3.49
N GLY A 61 -3.50 -3.86 2.51
CA GLY A 61 -3.55 -3.33 1.16
C GLY A 61 -2.95 -1.93 1.04
N ILE A 62 -2.25 -1.45 2.08
CA ILE A 62 -1.55 -0.18 2.13
C ILE A 62 -0.05 -0.45 2.16
N VAL A 63 0.72 0.32 1.38
CA VAL A 63 2.18 0.17 1.41
C VAL A 63 2.73 0.64 2.76
N ASP A 64 3.53 -0.20 3.39
CA ASP A 64 4.22 0.11 4.63
C ASP A 64 5.60 0.72 4.34
N PHE A 65 6.35 0.10 3.43
CA PHE A 65 7.66 0.60 3.03
C PHE A 65 8.09 0.13 1.65
N VAL A 66 9.06 0.86 1.08
CA VAL A 66 9.69 0.58 -0.20
C VAL A 66 11.19 0.45 -0.01
N TYR A 67 11.77 -0.61 -0.57
CA TYR A 67 13.19 -0.92 -0.42
C TYR A 67 13.87 -1.25 -1.76
N PHE A 68 15.19 -1.06 -1.81
CA PHE A 68 15.99 -1.47 -2.95
C PHE A 68 16.20 -2.98 -2.93
N SER A 69 15.86 -3.67 -4.01
CA SER A 69 15.98 -5.13 -4.07
C SER A 69 17.44 -5.62 -4.01
N ALA A 70 18.42 -4.77 -4.30
CA ALA A 70 19.83 -5.17 -4.36
C ALA A 70 20.48 -5.34 -2.98
N ASN A 71 20.07 -4.52 -2.00
CA ASN A 71 20.66 -4.49 -0.65
C ASN A 71 19.60 -4.45 0.46
N GLU A 72 18.33 -4.63 0.09
CA GLU A 72 17.16 -4.63 0.97
C GLU A 72 16.95 -3.33 1.77
N GLU A 73 17.63 -2.26 1.40
CA GLU A 73 17.64 -1.03 2.16
C GLU A 73 16.36 -0.22 1.92
N VAL A 74 15.62 0.05 3.00
CA VAL A 74 14.38 0.81 2.96
C VAL A 74 14.70 2.28 2.72
N PHE A 75 14.11 2.86 1.69
CA PHE A 75 14.34 4.27 1.32
C PHE A 75 13.06 5.11 1.31
N MET A 76 11.88 4.49 1.36
CA MET A 76 10.62 5.20 1.62
C MET A 76 9.69 4.41 2.55
N PHE A 77 8.85 5.09 3.34
CA PHE A 77 7.94 4.46 4.30
C PHE A 77 6.65 5.26 4.50
N SER A 78 5.54 4.60 4.81
CA SER A 78 4.29 5.26 5.22
C SER A 78 4.29 5.59 6.72
N GLU A 79 3.31 6.36 7.19
CA GLU A 79 3.15 6.59 8.62
C GLU A 79 2.97 5.26 9.37
N GLY A 80 3.83 5.00 10.36
CA GLY A 80 3.83 3.74 11.11
C GLY A 80 4.47 2.55 10.38
N GLY A 81 4.68 2.61 9.06
CA GLY A 81 5.18 1.49 8.26
C GLY A 81 6.58 0.98 8.66
N LEU A 82 7.45 1.85 9.20
CA LEU A 82 8.76 1.41 9.72
C LEU A 82 8.66 0.45 10.91
N ALA A 83 7.56 0.47 11.67
CA ALA A 83 7.36 -0.47 12.77
C ALA A 83 7.08 -1.90 12.29
N LEU A 84 6.73 -2.06 11.01
CA LEU A 84 6.44 -3.35 10.37
C LEU A 84 7.65 -3.90 9.59
N LYS A 85 8.72 -3.12 9.48
CA LYS A 85 9.98 -3.52 8.84
C LYS A 85 10.70 -4.59 9.70
N PRO A 86 11.22 -5.67 9.10
CA PRO A 86 12.13 -6.61 9.79
C PRO A 86 13.31 -5.90 10.45
N ASP A 87 13.74 -6.36 11.62
CA ASP A 87 14.78 -5.70 12.42
C ASP A 87 16.14 -5.64 11.72
N ASP A 88 16.48 -6.67 10.95
CA ASP A 88 17.72 -6.83 10.20
C ASP A 88 17.76 -6.04 8.89
N GLN A 89 16.61 -5.59 8.40
CA GLN A 89 16.52 -4.85 7.15
C GLN A 89 17.07 -3.41 7.33
N PRO A 90 18.09 -2.97 6.55
CA PRO A 90 18.68 -1.67 6.75
C PRO A 90 17.78 -0.52 6.27
N THR A 91 18.04 0.67 6.79
CA THR A 91 17.34 1.90 6.42
C THR A 91 18.32 2.85 5.73
N HIS A 92 17.95 3.37 4.56
CA HIS A 92 18.78 4.30 3.82
C HIS A 92 18.98 5.59 4.61
N ARG A 93 20.22 6.10 4.64
CA ARG A 93 20.58 7.35 5.34
C ARG A 93 19.71 8.56 4.97
N CYS A 94 19.15 8.54 3.76
CA CYS A 94 18.27 9.59 3.22
C CYS A 94 16.83 9.11 3.03
N ILE A 95 16.37 8.18 3.87
CA ILE A 95 14.99 7.67 3.84
C ILE A 95 13.96 8.80 3.90
N LYS A 96 12.83 8.62 3.22
CA LYS A 96 11.72 9.57 3.17
C LYS A 96 10.41 8.95 3.64
N GLN A 97 9.67 9.68 4.48
CA GLN A 97 8.26 9.36 4.68
C GLN A 97 7.50 9.73 3.40
N MET A 98 6.67 8.81 2.93
CA MET A 98 5.79 9.03 1.79
C MET A 98 4.65 9.96 2.20
N GLU A 99 4.31 10.88 1.31
CA GLU A 99 3.06 11.65 1.41
C GLU A 99 1.86 10.75 1.12
N ASP A 100 0.69 11.08 1.68
CA ASP A 100 -0.54 10.29 1.59
C ASP A 100 -0.90 9.92 0.15
N ASP A 101 -0.64 10.82 -0.79
CA ASP A 101 -0.95 10.65 -2.20
C ASP A 101 0.00 9.63 -2.86
N LEU A 102 1.25 9.55 -2.44
CA LEU A 102 2.22 8.55 -2.87
C LEU A 102 1.95 7.20 -2.21
N VAL A 103 1.55 7.18 -0.94
CA VAL A 103 1.05 5.97 -0.27
C VAL A 103 -0.11 5.42 -1.08
N ALA A 104 -1.16 6.21 -1.32
CA ALA A 104 -2.34 5.78 -2.06
C ALA A 104 -2.01 5.26 -3.47
N THR A 105 -1.07 5.91 -4.16
CA THR A 105 -0.65 5.51 -5.51
C THR A 105 0.12 4.20 -5.50
N THR A 106 1.04 4.04 -4.55
CA THR A 106 1.89 2.84 -4.42
C THR A 106 1.07 1.63 -3.96
N SER A 107 0.10 1.83 -3.06
CA SER A 107 -0.81 0.76 -2.59
C SER A 107 -1.63 0.12 -3.72
N ARG A 108 -1.89 0.85 -4.82
CA ARG A 108 -2.58 0.29 -6.00
C ARG A 108 -1.82 -0.89 -6.62
N LEU A 109 -0.52 -1.00 -6.39
CA LEU A 109 0.29 -2.13 -6.88
C LEU A 109 -0.18 -3.48 -6.34
N PHE A 110 -0.74 -3.53 -5.13
CA PHE A 110 -1.20 -4.77 -4.49
C PHE A 110 -2.50 -5.33 -5.07
N TYR A 111 -3.14 -4.57 -5.96
CA TYR A 111 -4.36 -4.96 -6.66
C TYR A 111 -4.08 -5.38 -8.11
N LEU A 112 -2.82 -5.32 -8.54
CA LEU A 112 -2.40 -5.78 -9.86
C LEU A 112 -2.28 -7.30 -9.89
N ASP A 113 -2.81 -7.90 -10.95
CA ASP A 113 -2.69 -9.34 -11.25
C ASP A 113 -2.21 -9.58 -12.69
N GLU A 114 -2.23 -10.84 -13.10
CA GLU A 114 -1.88 -11.26 -14.46
C GLU A 114 -2.86 -10.65 -15.49
N ASP A 115 -4.14 -10.51 -15.12
CA ASP A 115 -5.20 -9.97 -15.97
C ASP A 115 -5.21 -8.43 -16.05
N SER A 116 -4.50 -7.74 -15.14
CA SER A 116 -4.36 -6.29 -15.17
C SER A 116 -3.74 -5.81 -16.48
N THR A 117 -4.41 -4.82 -17.09
CA THR A 117 -4.05 -4.30 -18.41
C THR A 117 -2.69 -3.61 -18.39
N ALA A 118 -2.00 -3.59 -19.53
CA ALA A 118 -0.76 -2.85 -19.67
C ALA A 118 -0.93 -1.35 -19.38
N LEU A 119 -2.10 -0.79 -19.71
CA LEU A 119 -2.43 0.61 -19.44
C LEU A 119 -2.55 0.90 -17.94
N GLU A 120 -3.22 0.02 -17.19
CA GLU A 120 -3.35 0.13 -15.73
C GLU A 120 -1.98 0.03 -15.04
N LYS A 121 -1.16 -0.95 -15.44
CA LYS A 121 0.22 -1.11 -14.95
C LYS A 121 1.06 0.15 -15.24
N THR A 122 0.91 0.73 -16.44
CA THR A 122 1.64 1.94 -16.84
C THR A 122 1.15 3.19 -16.12
N ASP A 123 -0.16 3.34 -15.87
CA ASP A 123 -0.75 4.45 -15.12
C ASP A 123 -0.18 4.53 -13.71
N ILE A 124 -0.20 3.39 -12.98
CA ILE A 124 0.32 3.33 -11.61
C ILE A 124 1.82 3.61 -11.59
N ARG A 125 2.61 2.94 -12.45
CA ARG A 125 4.06 3.15 -12.53
C ARG A 125 4.41 4.59 -12.88
N GLY A 126 3.71 5.18 -13.85
CA GLY A 126 3.92 6.56 -14.28
C GLY A 126 3.62 7.56 -13.16
N SER A 127 2.51 7.37 -12.44
CA SER A 127 2.13 8.20 -11.31
C SER A 127 3.14 8.12 -10.16
N MET A 128 3.57 6.90 -9.80
CA MET A 128 4.64 6.70 -8.80
C MET A 128 5.94 7.40 -9.21
N MET A 129 6.32 7.29 -10.48
CA MET A 129 7.55 7.92 -10.98
C MET A 129 7.51 9.44 -10.85
N ILE A 130 6.40 10.08 -11.24
CA ILE A 130 6.26 11.54 -11.11
C ILE A 130 6.40 11.99 -9.66
N LYS A 131 5.78 11.26 -8.71
CA LYS A 131 5.87 11.56 -7.28
C LYS A 131 7.27 11.34 -6.73
N TYR A 132 7.93 10.26 -7.13
CA TYR A 132 9.33 10.01 -6.76
C TYR A 132 10.27 11.11 -7.29
N LEU A 133 10.07 11.57 -8.53
CA LEU A 133 10.84 12.68 -9.10
C LEU A 133 10.72 13.97 -8.27
N ALA A 134 9.61 14.19 -7.57
CA ALA A 134 9.45 15.32 -6.65
C ALA A 134 10.35 15.22 -5.41
N PHE A 135 10.66 14.00 -4.94
CA PHE A 135 11.58 13.78 -3.81
C PHE A 135 13.06 13.82 -4.21
N LEU A 136 13.39 13.63 -5.50
CA LEU A 136 14.78 13.55 -5.97
C LEU A 136 15.67 14.72 -5.54
N PRO A 137 15.25 15.99 -5.58
CA PRO A 137 16.11 17.10 -5.16
C PRO A 137 16.53 16.99 -3.69
N GLU A 138 15.60 16.60 -2.82
CA GLU A 138 15.87 16.49 -1.38
C GLU A 138 16.76 15.28 -1.07
N ILE A 139 16.48 14.13 -1.70
CA ILE A 139 17.30 12.92 -1.59
C ILE A 139 18.72 13.20 -2.10
N THR A 140 18.86 13.87 -3.24
CA THR A 140 20.16 14.25 -3.81
C THR A 140 20.93 15.17 -2.88
N ALA A 141 20.25 16.19 -2.34
CA ALA A 141 20.88 17.12 -1.40
C ALA A 141 21.32 16.42 -0.11
N CYS A 142 20.56 15.44 0.40
CA CYS A 142 20.96 14.62 1.53
C CYS A 142 22.23 13.81 1.21
N ASN A 143 22.25 13.09 0.09
CA ASN A 143 23.40 12.29 -0.32
C ASN A 143 24.68 13.13 -0.48
N LEU A 144 24.60 14.29 -1.14
CA LEU A 144 25.76 15.17 -1.33
C LEU A 144 26.31 15.71 -0.01
N ARG A 145 25.45 15.99 0.97
CA ARG A 145 25.90 16.43 2.31
C ARG A 145 26.57 15.29 3.07
N ALA A 146 26.01 14.08 3.01
CA ALA A 146 26.60 12.90 3.63
C ALA A 146 27.99 12.59 3.05
N GLU A 147 28.11 12.54 1.71
CA GLU A 147 29.40 12.29 1.05
C GLU A 147 30.44 13.36 1.39
N ARG A 148 30.04 14.63 1.53
CA ARG A 148 30.95 15.69 1.95
C ARG A 148 31.42 15.48 3.39
N ALA A 149 30.52 15.10 4.31
CA ALA A 149 30.88 14.84 5.69
C ALA A 149 31.84 13.65 5.81
N GLU A 150 31.58 12.56 5.08
CA GLU A 150 32.45 11.39 5.02
C GLU A 150 33.85 11.74 4.49
N LYS A 151 33.93 12.55 3.41
CA LYS A 151 35.22 13.03 2.86
C LYS A 151 35.99 13.90 3.84
N LEU A 152 35.29 14.80 4.56
CA LEU A 152 35.91 15.66 5.56
C LEU A 152 36.45 14.84 6.74
N ALA A 153 35.68 13.89 7.25
CA ALA A 153 36.11 12.99 8.32
C ALA A 153 37.35 12.18 7.91
N ALA A 154 37.33 11.56 6.72
CA ALA A 154 38.47 10.81 6.21
C ALA A 154 39.74 11.67 6.05
N SER A 155 39.58 12.95 5.65
CA SER A 155 40.72 13.87 5.54
C SER A 155 41.30 14.31 6.88
N ALA A 156 40.46 14.41 7.92
CA ALA A 156 40.88 14.76 9.27
C ALA A 156 41.67 13.60 9.90
N ASP A 157 41.17 12.36 9.75
CA ASP A 157 41.84 11.16 10.25
C ASP A 157 43.18 10.89 9.54
N ALA A 158 43.31 11.27 8.27
CA ALA A 158 44.57 11.17 7.53
C ALA A 158 45.61 12.24 7.91
N SER A 159 45.19 13.27 8.66
CA SER A 159 46.05 14.37 9.11
C SER A 159 46.46 14.29 10.59
N ALA A 160 45.94 13.29 11.31
CA ALA A 160 46.27 12.95 12.70
C ALA A 160 47.32 11.84 12.76
#